data_AF-A0A8R1ETE8-F1
#
_entry.id   AF-A0A8R1ETE8-F1
#
_cell.length_a   1.000
_cell.length_b   1.000
_cell.length_c   1.000
_cell.angle_alpha   90.00
_cell.angle_beta   90.00
_cell.angle_gamma   90.00
#
_symmetry.space_group_name_H-M   'P 1'
#
loop_
_entity.id
_entity.type
_entity.pdbx_description
1 polymer ?
#
loop_
_entity_poly.entity_id
_entity_poly.type
_entity_poly.pdbx_seq_one_letter_code
_entity_poly.pdbx_strand_id
1 'polypeptide(L)'
;MHNMTVFSPPVTANFSSKQFDNELKAAISHAVTNNEHVVLILEDHQLRKNTFLQAINSLLASGNVPGLFTQQELDGLVALISESANQASFTGALQQFLAHRVRSLVHVALILEVEANDFKQNITENPGILKHCNVIFGDRFDRSSLLEIPKIVLQEKGVETNDAILTGFSDVLVNLPENLSIQPIKYRQFVENCSQLLGHKRSTLSVRLDRLQGGVSKLNEAREEVAKMQKKAGKKSKLLAEKQSEADEALKAITESMSGAEDQKLSMEQLKAATEKENVRIEEQKAKIDEQLKEVQPLIDEARKSVSSIKSESLSEIRSLRAPPEAVRDILQAVLLFMGILDTSWEAMRKFLSKSGVKEEIMNFDANRITNEIHKKVTALVKQKSNSFEEA
;
A
#
# COMPACT_ATOMS: atom_id res chain seq x y z
N MET A 1 52.10 -19.02 -45.74
CA MET A 1 53.48 -18.99 -45.20
C MET A 1 54.53 -19.41 -46.23
N HIS A 2 54.33 -20.47 -47.03
CA HIS A 2 55.32 -20.91 -48.03
C HIS A 2 55.03 -20.50 -49.49
N ASN A 3 53.93 -19.79 -49.76
CA ASN A 3 53.50 -19.37 -51.11
C ASN A 3 53.50 -20.47 -52.18
N MET A 4 53.30 -21.74 -51.78
CA MET A 4 53.15 -22.85 -52.72
C MET A 4 51.72 -22.88 -53.26
N THR A 5 51.59 -23.18 -54.55
CA THR A 5 50.27 -23.34 -55.18
C THR A 5 49.65 -24.65 -54.69
N VAL A 6 48.41 -24.56 -54.19
CA VAL A 6 47.67 -25.71 -53.64
C VAL A 6 46.63 -26.17 -54.64
N PHE A 7 46.70 -27.45 -55.00
CA PHE A 7 45.68 -28.14 -55.80
C PHE A 7 44.93 -29.11 -54.89
N SER A 8 43.60 -29.04 -54.91
CA SER A 8 42.74 -30.04 -54.27
C SER A 8 41.55 -30.31 -55.17
N PRO A 9 41.22 -31.58 -55.48
CA PRO A 9 40.12 -31.90 -56.36
C PRO A 9 38.76 -31.42 -55.83
N PRO A 10 37.89 -30.84 -56.66
CA PRO A 10 36.58 -30.39 -56.22
C PRO A 10 35.68 -31.58 -55.84
N VAL A 11 34.99 -31.45 -54.71
CA VAL A 11 34.01 -32.46 -54.25
C VAL A 11 32.71 -32.29 -55.03
N THR A 12 32.59 -32.99 -56.15
CA THR A 12 31.33 -33.07 -56.92
C THR A 12 30.70 -34.44 -56.75
N ALA A 13 29.36 -34.51 -56.79
CA ALA A 13 28.63 -35.76 -56.60
C ALA A 13 29.08 -36.87 -57.58
N ASN A 14 29.44 -36.47 -58.81
CA ASN A 14 29.85 -37.35 -59.91
C ASN A 14 31.36 -37.25 -60.21
N PHE A 15 32.20 -37.04 -59.20
CA PHE A 15 33.65 -36.94 -59.42
C PHE A 15 34.20 -38.21 -60.09
N SER A 16 34.61 -38.04 -61.35
CA SER A 16 35.00 -39.12 -62.24
C SER A 16 36.52 -39.29 -62.30
N SER A 17 36.99 -40.45 -62.77
CA SER A 17 38.43 -40.68 -62.91
C SER A 17 39.07 -39.72 -63.91
N LYS A 18 38.34 -39.35 -64.97
CA LYS A 18 38.78 -38.33 -65.93
C LYS A 18 39.00 -36.95 -65.28
N GLN A 19 38.15 -36.56 -64.34
CA GLN A 19 38.33 -35.29 -63.62
C GLN A 19 39.55 -35.36 -62.70
N PHE A 20 39.75 -36.47 -62.00
CA PHE A 20 40.95 -36.68 -61.20
C PHE A 20 42.23 -36.63 -62.04
N ASP A 21 42.24 -37.30 -63.19
CA ASP A 21 43.36 -37.29 -64.12
C ASP A 21 43.64 -35.86 -64.62
N ASN A 22 42.61 -35.08 -64.93
CA ASN A 22 42.77 -33.68 -65.34
C ASN A 22 43.37 -32.81 -64.22
N GLU A 23 42.97 -33.01 -62.96
CA GLU A 23 43.55 -32.29 -61.81
C GLU A 23 45.03 -32.65 -61.61
N LEU A 24 45.38 -33.94 -61.70
CA LEU A 24 46.78 -34.39 -61.65
C LEU A 24 47.60 -33.81 -62.79
N LYS A 25 47.06 -33.81 -64.02
CA LYS A 25 47.70 -33.19 -65.18
C LYS A 25 47.93 -31.70 -64.96
N ALA A 26 46.93 -30.99 -64.45
CA ALA A 26 47.04 -29.56 -64.19
C ALA A 26 48.12 -29.25 -63.16
N ALA A 27 48.15 -29.99 -62.04
CA ALA A 27 49.16 -29.83 -60.99
C ALA A 27 50.58 -30.12 -61.51
N ILE A 28 50.78 -31.23 -62.22
CA ILE A 28 52.08 -31.62 -62.79
C ILE A 28 52.53 -30.61 -63.84
N SER A 29 51.64 -30.21 -64.76
CA SER A 29 51.97 -29.28 -65.83
C SER A 29 52.30 -27.89 -65.28
N HIS A 30 51.55 -27.43 -64.27
CA HIS A 30 51.84 -26.17 -63.58
C HIS A 30 53.21 -26.20 -62.90
N ALA A 31 53.49 -27.26 -62.13
CA ALA A 31 54.77 -27.44 -61.45
C ALA A 31 55.95 -27.42 -62.43
N VAL A 32 55.83 -28.16 -63.54
CA VAL A 32 56.90 -28.28 -64.55
C VAL A 32 57.07 -27.00 -65.38
N THR A 33 55.98 -26.38 -65.83
CA THR A 33 56.03 -25.20 -66.70
C THR A 33 56.57 -23.97 -65.98
N ASN A 34 56.12 -23.75 -64.75
CA ASN A 34 56.52 -22.58 -63.95
C ASN A 34 57.77 -22.85 -63.11
N ASN A 35 58.22 -24.10 -63.03
CA ASN A 35 59.31 -24.55 -62.17
C ASN A 35 59.11 -24.13 -60.70
N GLU A 36 57.89 -24.32 -60.21
CA GLU A 36 57.45 -23.94 -58.85
C GLU A 36 57.02 -25.17 -58.05
N HIS A 37 57.19 -25.08 -56.73
CA HIS A 37 56.68 -26.11 -55.82
C HIS A 37 55.15 -26.04 -55.70
N VAL A 38 54.53 -27.20 -55.87
CA VAL A 38 53.07 -27.38 -55.85
C VAL A 38 52.71 -28.39 -54.78
N VAL A 39 51.62 -28.16 -54.05
CA VAL A 39 51.08 -29.10 -53.06
C VAL A 39 49.75 -29.64 -53.55
N LEU A 40 49.65 -30.96 -53.69
CA LEU A 40 48.41 -31.68 -53.94
C LEU A 40 47.84 -32.18 -52.61
N ILE A 41 46.69 -31.64 -52.19
CA ILE A 41 45.99 -32.05 -50.97
C ILE A 41 44.81 -32.94 -51.33
N LEU A 42 44.82 -34.16 -50.78
CA LEU A 42 43.76 -35.14 -50.95
C LEU A 42 43.22 -35.59 -49.60
N GLU A 43 41.91 -35.47 -49.43
CA GLU A 43 41.18 -35.88 -48.23
C GLU A 43 40.44 -37.20 -48.47
N ASP A 44 40.21 -37.96 -47.41
CA ASP A 44 39.57 -39.27 -47.43
C ASP A 44 38.25 -39.29 -48.22
N HIS A 45 37.39 -38.27 -48.03
CA HIS A 45 36.10 -38.18 -48.72
C HIS A 45 36.19 -37.95 -50.24
N GLN A 46 37.36 -37.52 -50.75
CA GLN A 46 37.64 -37.38 -52.19
C GLN A 46 38.10 -38.71 -52.80
N LEU A 47 38.67 -39.61 -52.00
CA LEU A 47 39.32 -40.86 -52.43
C LEU A 47 38.32 -42.02 -52.57
N ARG A 48 37.20 -41.78 -53.26
CA ARG A 48 36.11 -42.77 -53.40
C ARG A 48 36.43 -43.99 -54.27
N LYS A 49 37.54 -43.95 -55.01
CA LYS A 49 37.95 -45.02 -55.92
C LYS A 49 39.41 -45.38 -55.68
N ASN A 50 39.70 -46.68 -55.56
CA ASN A 50 41.06 -47.18 -55.35
C ASN A 50 42.03 -46.77 -56.47
N THR A 51 41.53 -46.53 -57.69
CA THR A 51 42.32 -46.03 -58.82
C THR A 51 43.03 -44.71 -58.51
N PHE A 52 42.46 -43.85 -57.65
CA PHE A 52 43.07 -42.56 -57.32
C PHE A 52 44.31 -42.76 -56.44
N LEU A 53 44.22 -43.60 -55.42
CA LEU A 53 45.36 -43.95 -54.57
C LEU A 53 46.46 -44.68 -55.35
N GLN A 54 46.09 -45.53 -56.32
CA GLN A 54 47.06 -46.20 -57.20
C GLN A 54 47.82 -45.21 -58.09
N ALA A 55 47.13 -44.19 -58.61
CA ALA A 55 47.75 -43.12 -59.38
C ALA A 55 48.73 -42.31 -58.50
N ILE A 56 48.33 -41.96 -57.27
CA ILE A 56 49.21 -41.26 -56.31
C ILE A 56 50.41 -42.12 -55.91
N ASN A 57 50.20 -43.41 -55.66
CA ASN A 57 51.27 -44.37 -55.37
C ASN A 57 52.30 -44.42 -56.52
N SER A 58 51.82 -44.43 -57.77
CA SER A 58 52.67 -44.40 -58.96
C SER A 58 53.44 -43.08 -59.08
N LEU A 59 52.77 -41.95 -58.81
CA LEU A 59 53.36 -40.61 -58.81
C LEU A 59 54.47 -40.49 -57.76
N LEU A 60 54.23 -40.95 -56.54
CA LEU A 60 55.21 -40.93 -55.44
C LEU A 60 56.41 -41.83 -55.73
N ALA A 61 56.16 -43.06 -56.21
CA ALA A 61 57.23 -44.03 -56.46
C ALA A 61 58.11 -43.65 -57.65
N SER A 62 57.48 -43.27 -58.77
CA SER A 62 58.16 -43.14 -60.06
C SER A 62 58.19 -41.74 -60.63
N GLY A 63 57.43 -40.78 -60.09
CA GLY A 63 57.25 -39.45 -60.70
C GLY A 63 56.43 -39.46 -61.97
N ASN A 64 55.80 -40.60 -62.30
CA ASN A 64 54.98 -40.79 -63.49
C ASN A 64 53.72 -41.62 -63.14
N VAL A 65 52.61 -41.33 -63.82
CA VAL A 65 51.37 -42.09 -63.69
C VAL A 65 51.05 -42.73 -65.04
N PRO A 66 51.04 -44.07 -65.13
CA PRO A 66 50.77 -44.76 -66.39
C PRO A 66 49.40 -44.37 -66.98
N GLY A 67 49.40 -44.02 -68.26
CA GLY A 67 48.17 -43.65 -68.98
C GLY A 67 47.60 -42.27 -68.63
N LEU A 68 48.26 -41.50 -67.75
CA LEU A 68 47.82 -40.15 -67.42
C LEU A 68 47.98 -39.22 -68.62
N PHE A 69 49.20 -39.06 -69.12
CA PHE A 69 49.51 -38.23 -70.28
C PHE A 69 49.55 -39.05 -71.57
N THR A 70 49.05 -38.45 -72.65
CA THR A 70 49.28 -38.95 -74.01
C THR A 70 50.73 -38.67 -74.44
N GLN A 71 51.23 -39.39 -75.44
CA GLN A 71 52.60 -39.20 -75.92
C GLN A 71 52.88 -37.74 -76.36
N GLN A 72 51.90 -37.11 -77.02
CA GLN A 72 52.01 -35.71 -77.45
C GLN A 72 52.12 -34.73 -76.28
N GLU A 73 51.36 -34.95 -75.19
CA GLU A 73 51.44 -34.13 -73.99
C GLU A 73 52.79 -34.32 -73.27
N LEU A 74 53.30 -35.56 -73.20
CA LEU A 74 54.61 -35.83 -72.61
C LEU A 74 55.74 -35.18 -73.40
N ASP A 75 55.72 -35.27 -74.73
CA ASP A 75 56.74 -34.66 -75.58
C ASP A 75 56.73 -33.12 -75.42
N GLY A 76 55.55 -32.52 -75.25
CA GLY A 76 55.41 -31.10 -74.91
C GLY A 76 56.05 -30.72 -73.57
N LEU A 77 55.81 -31.50 -72.50
CA LEU A 77 56.43 -31.28 -71.20
C LEU A 77 57.96 -31.51 -71.23
N VAL A 78 58.41 -32.51 -71.99
CA VAL A 78 59.84 -32.81 -72.19
C VAL A 78 60.55 -31.66 -72.90
N ALA A 79 59.91 -31.02 -73.88
CA ALA A 79 60.48 -29.86 -74.56
C ALA A 79 60.74 -28.69 -73.60
N LEU A 80 59.81 -28.43 -72.67
CA LEU A 80 59.94 -27.36 -71.66
C LEU A 80 61.12 -27.57 -70.72
N ILE A 81 61.46 -28.81 -70.38
CA ILE A 81 62.54 -29.13 -69.45
C ILE A 81 63.88 -29.43 -70.15
N SER A 82 63.91 -29.52 -71.48
CA SER A 82 65.11 -29.94 -72.22
C SER A 82 66.29 -28.99 -71.99
N GLU A 83 66.04 -27.68 -71.99
CA GLU A 83 67.07 -26.68 -71.67
C GLU A 83 67.58 -26.83 -70.24
N SER A 84 66.65 -27.01 -69.28
CA SER A 84 66.98 -27.28 -67.87
C SER A 84 67.79 -28.57 -67.69
N ALA A 85 67.53 -29.61 -68.49
CA ALA A 85 68.24 -30.88 -68.45
C ALA A 85 69.69 -30.73 -68.95
N ASN A 86 69.86 -29.96 -70.03
CA ASN A 86 71.17 -29.66 -70.60
C ASN A 86 72.02 -28.84 -69.62
N GLN A 87 71.43 -27.82 -68.99
CA GLN A 87 72.08 -27.02 -67.94
C GLN A 87 72.50 -27.88 -66.74
N ALA A 88 71.67 -28.87 -66.37
CA ALA A 88 71.98 -29.83 -65.31
C ALA A 88 72.97 -30.94 -65.72
N SER A 89 73.47 -30.93 -66.97
CA SER A 89 74.38 -31.95 -67.53
C SER A 89 73.84 -33.39 -67.38
N PHE A 90 72.52 -33.57 -67.47
CA PHE A 90 71.89 -34.88 -67.33
C PHE A 90 72.11 -35.73 -68.59
N THR A 91 72.60 -36.96 -68.43
CA THR A 91 73.00 -37.86 -69.54
C THR A 91 72.00 -39.00 -69.82
N GLY A 92 70.90 -39.08 -69.08
CA GLY A 92 69.86 -40.10 -69.25
C GLY A 92 68.73 -39.68 -70.21
N ALA A 93 67.70 -40.52 -70.30
CA ALA A 93 66.51 -40.19 -71.11
C ALA A 93 65.76 -38.99 -70.51
N LEU A 94 65.35 -38.02 -71.33
CA LEU A 94 64.68 -36.80 -70.85
C LEU A 94 63.39 -37.08 -70.06
N GLN A 95 62.71 -38.19 -70.34
CA GLN A 95 61.54 -38.63 -69.56
C GLN A 95 61.90 -39.00 -68.10
N GLN A 96 63.11 -39.54 -67.86
CA GLN A 96 63.60 -39.79 -66.50
C GLN A 96 63.91 -38.47 -65.78
N PHE A 97 64.40 -37.46 -66.52
CA PHE A 97 64.60 -36.12 -65.99
C PHE A 97 63.27 -35.44 -65.64
N LEU A 98 62.24 -35.60 -66.48
CA LEU A 98 60.87 -35.14 -66.18
C LEU A 98 60.37 -35.79 -64.88
N ALA A 99 60.46 -37.11 -64.77
CA ALA A 99 60.05 -37.84 -63.57
C ALA A 99 60.82 -37.39 -62.31
N HIS A 100 62.10 -37.07 -62.43
CA HIS A 100 62.88 -36.50 -61.33
C HIS A 100 62.39 -35.09 -60.95
N ARG A 101 62.15 -34.21 -61.93
CA ARG A 101 61.61 -32.86 -61.72
C ARG A 101 60.24 -32.91 -61.06
N VAL A 102 59.34 -33.76 -61.52
CA VAL A 102 58.01 -33.94 -60.93
C VAL A 102 58.11 -34.32 -59.46
N ARG A 103 58.97 -35.28 -59.09
CA ARG A 103 59.17 -35.65 -57.67
C ARG A 103 59.77 -34.54 -56.80
N SER A 104 60.55 -33.63 -57.39
CA SER A 104 61.12 -32.49 -56.64
C SER A 104 60.16 -31.32 -56.47
N LEU A 105 59.21 -31.14 -57.40
CA LEU A 105 58.33 -29.98 -57.45
C LEU A 105 56.92 -30.27 -56.92
N VAL A 106 56.43 -31.49 -57.10
CA VAL A 106 55.08 -31.90 -56.68
C VAL A 106 55.14 -32.58 -55.31
N HIS A 107 54.58 -31.92 -54.32
CA HIS A 107 54.41 -32.43 -52.96
C HIS A 107 52.99 -32.96 -52.80
N VAL A 108 52.83 -34.10 -52.12
CA VAL A 108 51.51 -34.70 -51.88
C VAL A 108 51.23 -34.73 -50.38
N ALA A 109 50.08 -34.21 -49.98
CA ALA A 109 49.55 -34.30 -48.63
C ALA A 109 48.27 -35.15 -48.66
N LEU A 110 48.29 -36.29 -47.95
CA LEU A 110 47.15 -37.18 -47.81
C LEU A 110 46.59 -37.06 -46.40
N ILE A 111 45.31 -36.71 -46.29
CA ILE A 111 44.57 -36.63 -45.03
C ILE A 111 43.59 -37.82 -45.02
N LEU A 112 43.97 -38.89 -44.31
CA LEU A 112 43.26 -40.17 -44.30
C LEU A 112 42.72 -40.46 -42.90
N GLU A 113 41.52 -41.04 -42.83
CA GLU A 113 40.92 -41.46 -41.56
C GLU A 113 41.35 -42.90 -41.22
N VAL A 114 42.08 -43.07 -40.11
CA VAL A 114 42.61 -44.39 -39.68
C VAL A 114 41.49 -45.35 -39.25
N GLU A 115 40.36 -44.81 -38.78
CA GLU A 115 39.20 -45.59 -38.36
C GLU A 115 38.32 -46.07 -39.53
N ALA A 116 38.60 -45.63 -40.76
CA ALA A 116 37.88 -46.11 -41.94
C ALA A 116 38.17 -47.59 -42.23
N ASN A 117 37.13 -48.38 -42.52
CA ASN A 117 37.25 -49.82 -42.75
C ASN A 117 38.25 -50.18 -43.87
N ASP A 118 38.34 -49.32 -44.89
CA ASP A 118 39.18 -49.56 -46.07
C ASP A 118 40.61 -49.03 -45.89
N PHE A 119 40.92 -48.30 -44.81
CA PHE A 119 42.22 -47.66 -44.60
C PHE A 119 43.38 -48.66 -44.70
N LYS A 120 43.28 -49.78 -43.96
CA LYS A 120 44.35 -50.78 -43.91
C LYS A 120 44.57 -51.44 -45.28
N GLN A 121 43.49 -51.72 -46.01
CA GLN A 121 43.55 -52.29 -47.35
C GLN A 121 44.19 -51.28 -48.32
N ASN A 122 43.70 -50.04 -48.34
CA ASN A 122 44.19 -48.95 -49.18
C ASN A 122 45.69 -48.70 -49.01
N ILE A 123 46.19 -48.68 -47.77
CA ILE A 123 47.62 -48.49 -47.50
C ILE A 123 48.45 -49.72 -47.87
N THR A 124 47.93 -50.93 -47.67
CA THR A 124 48.63 -52.19 -48.03
C THR A 124 48.77 -52.33 -49.55
N GLU A 125 47.73 -51.97 -50.30
CA GLU A 125 47.74 -51.98 -51.77
C GLU A 125 48.64 -50.88 -52.37
N ASN A 126 48.92 -49.82 -51.61
CA ASN A 126 49.67 -48.64 -52.07
C ASN A 126 50.90 -48.33 -51.20
N PRO A 127 51.92 -49.21 -51.18
CA PRO A 127 53.05 -49.12 -50.26
C PRO A 127 53.97 -47.92 -50.50
N GLY A 128 53.93 -47.29 -51.68
CA GLY A 128 54.69 -46.09 -52.00
C GLY A 128 54.30 -44.89 -51.13
N ILE A 129 53.06 -44.86 -50.63
CA ILE A 129 52.60 -43.83 -49.69
C ILE A 129 53.46 -43.84 -48.41
N LEU A 130 53.64 -45.00 -47.79
CA LEU A 130 54.45 -45.13 -46.57
C LEU A 130 55.95 -45.04 -46.81
N LYS A 131 56.42 -45.39 -48.02
CA LYS A 131 57.85 -45.37 -48.37
C LYS A 131 58.37 -43.99 -48.71
N HIS A 132 57.55 -43.14 -49.33
CA HIS A 132 57.97 -41.85 -49.87
C HIS A 132 57.40 -40.65 -49.12
N CYS A 133 56.35 -40.81 -48.32
CA CYS A 133 55.79 -39.74 -47.50
C CYS A 133 56.19 -39.89 -46.03
N ASN A 134 56.32 -38.76 -45.34
CA ASN A 134 56.39 -38.75 -43.88
C ASN A 134 54.98 -38.90 -43.31
N VAL A 135 54.83 -39.84 -42.36
CA VAL A 135 53.55 -40.11 -41.71
C VAL A 135 53.46 -39.29 -40.43
N ILE A 136 52.41 -38.47 -40.32
CA ILE A 136 52.11 -37.70 -39.12
C ILE A 136 50.81 -38.26 -38.54
N PHE A 137 50.88 -38.80 -37.32
CA PHE A 137 49.70 -39.22 -36.57
C PHE A 137 49.14 -38.03 -35.79
N GLY A 138 47.98 -37.54 -36.22
CA GLY A 138 47.28 -36.39 -35.61
C GLY A 138 45.92 -36.77 -35.03
N ASP A 139 45.77 -38.00 -34.54
CA ASP A 139 44.48 -38.58 -34.16
C ASP A 139 44.00 -38.15 -32.77
N ARG A 140 44.92 -37.67 -31.89
CA ARG A 140 44.61 -37.43 -30.48
C ARG A 140 45.24 -36.15 -29.96
N PHE A 141 44.44 -35.39 -29.24
CA PHE A 141 44.96 -34.38 -28.33
C PHE A 141 45.34 -35.04 -27.01
N ASP A 142 46.48 -34.64 -26.48
CA ASP A 142 46.89 -35.02 -25.14
C ASP A 142 45.95 -34.40 -24.10
N ARG A 143 45.95 -34.98 -22.89
CA ARG A 143 45.06 -34.51 -21.83
C ARG A 143 45.28 -33.03 -21.48
N SER A 144 46.51 -32.51 -21.57
CA SER A 144 46.75 -31.10 -21.25
C SER A 144 46.15 -30.17 -22.30
N SER A 145 46.26 -30.51 -23.59
CA SER A 145 45.58 -29.77 -24.66
C SER A 145 44.06 -29.81 -24.53
N LEU A 146 43.49 -30.97 -24.18
CA LEU A 146 42.04 -31.10 -23.97
C LEU A 146 41.53 -30.22 -22.81
N LEU A 147 42.34 -30.00 -21.78
CA LEU A 147 41.97 -29.12 -20.66
C LEU A 147 42.00 -27.63 -21.02
N GLU A 148 42.82 -27.22 -21.99
CA GLU A 148 42.91 -25.82 -22.45
C GLU A 148 41.81 -25.45 -23.45
N ILE A 149 41.25 -26.41 -24.20
CA ILE A 149 40.19 -26.13 -25.19
C ILE A 149 38.97 -25.45 -24.59
N PRO A 150 38.39 -25.90 -23.46
CA PRO A 150 37.30 -25.21 -22.80
C PRO A 150 37.62 -23.75 -22.52
N LYS A 151 38.84 -23.46 -22.08
CA LYS A 151 39.28 -22.11 -21.73
C LYS A 151 39.30 -21.21 -22.97
N ILE A 152 39.90 -21.66 -24.07
CA ILE A 152 39.99 -20.91 -25.33
C ILE A 152 38.59 -20.69 -25.91
N VAL A 153 37.80 -21.76 -26.05
CA VAL A 153 36.47 -21.70 -26.69
C VAL A 153 35.50 -20.84 -25.87
N LEU A 154 35.50 -20.95 -24.54
CA LEU A 154 34.61 -20.14 -23.69
C LEU A 154 35.00 -18.65 -23.72
N GLN A 155 36.30 -18.35 -23.76
CA GLN A 155 36.80 -16.97 -23.92
C GLN A 155 36.40 -16.39 -25.29
N GLU A 156 36.53 -17.16 -26.37
CA GLU A 156 36.06 -16.76 -27.71
C GLU A 156 34.56 -16.43 -27.73
N LYS A 157 33.76 -17.12 -26.92
CA LYS A 157 32.32 -16.90 -26.78
C LYS A 157 31.94 -15.83 -25.74
N GLY A 158 32.92 -15.19 -25.10
CA GLY A 158 32.69 -14.15 -24.09
C GLY A 158 32.06 -14.68 -22.80
N VAL A 159 32.18 -15.98 -22.50
CA VAL A 159 31.69 -16.58 -21.26
C VAL A 159 32.80 -16.49 -20.21
N GLU A 160 32.51 -15.82 -19.09
CA GLU A 160 33.42 -15.80 -17.95
C GLU A 160 33.68 -17.23 -17.45
N THR A 161 34.94 -17.63 -17.53
CA THR A 161 35.42 -18.93 -17.07
C THR A 161 35.70 -18.87 -15.57
N ASN A 162 34.99 -19.69 -14.80
CA ASN A 162 35.29 -19.94 -13.40
C ASN A 162 35.96 -21.30 -13.25
N ASP A 163 36.80 -21.47 -12.22
CA ASP A 163 37.48 -22.74 -11.93
C ASP A 163 36.49 -23.90 -11.84
N ALA A 164 35.31 -23.69 -11.25
CA ALA A 164 34.27 -24.72 -11.18
C ALA A 164 33.78 -25.21 -12.56
N ILE A 165 33.71 -24.33 -13.56
CA ILE A 165 33.30 -24.70 -14.93
C ILE A 165 34.42 -25.52 -15.58
N LEU A 166 35.67 -25.07 -15.43
CA LEU A 166 36.84 -25.76 -15.98
C LEU A 166 37.03 -27.14 -15.33
N THR A 167 36.89 -27.25 -14.00
CA THR A 167 36.89 -28.53 -13.29
C THR A 167 35.78 -29.46 -13.79
N GLY A 168 34.58 -28.94 -14.08
CA GLY A 168 33.51 -29.74 -14.67
C GLY A 168 33.89 -30.36 -16.02
N PHE A 169 34.58 -29.62 -16.90
CA PHE A 169 35.10 -30.17 -18.15
C PHE A 169 36.22 -31.19 -17.92
N SER A 170 37.09 -30.96 -16.94
CA SER A 170 38.12 -31.91 -16.51
C SER A 170 37.51 -33.22 -16.01
N ASP A 171 36.46 -33.14 -15.18
CA ASP A 171 35.78 -34.31 -14.64
C ASP A 171 35.12 -35.13 -15.76
N VAL A 172 34.52 -34.47 -16.75
CA VAL A 172 33.99 -35.15 -17.94
C VAL A 172 35.09 -35.90 -18.68
N LEU A 173 36.27 -35.29 -18.87
CA LEU A 173 37.42 -35.93 -19.50
C LEU A 173 37.97 -37.12 -18.70
N VAL A 174 37.96 -37.04 -17.36
CA VAL A 174 38.43 -38.13 -16.49
C VAL A 174 37.45 -39.30 -16.47
N ASN A 175 36.15 -39.04 -16.50
CA ASN A 175 35.11 -40.06 -16.44
C ASN A 175 34.78 -40.68 -17.81
N LEU A 176 35.33 -40.14 -18.89
CA LEU A 176 35.21 -40.75 -20.22
C LEU A 176 36.03 -42.06 -20.25
N PRO A 177 35.45 -43.16 -20.76
CA PRO A 177 36.13 -44.44 -20.77
C PRO A 177 37.33 -44.38 -21.73
N GLU A 178 38.46 -44.96 -21.32
CA GLU A 178 39.75 -44.84 -22.02
C GLU A 178 39.76 -45.41 -23.45
N ASN A 179 38.80 -46.29 -23.75
CA ASN A 179 38.60 -46.87 -25.08
C ASN A 179 37.88 -45.92 -26.05
N LEU A 180 37.36 -44.78 -25.60
CA LEU A 180 36.72 -43.81 -26.46
C LEU A 180 37.75 -42.86 -27.06
N SER A 181 37.92 -42.93 -28.38
CA SER A 181 38.76 -41.99 -29.14
C SER A 181 38.08 -40.61 -29.16
N ILE A 182 38.66 -39.62 -28.46
CA ILE A 182 38.14 -38.26 -28.44
C ILE A 182 38.66 -37.52 -29.67
N GLN A 183 37.80 -37.40 -30.70
CA GLN A 183 38.11 -36.57 -31.86
C GLN A 183 38.10 -35.09 -31.47
N PRO A 184 39.18 -34.33 -31.73
CA PRO A 184 39.29 -32.91 -31.37
C PRO A 184 38.10 -32.05 -31.79
N ILE A 185 37.58 -32.28 -33.01
CA ILE A 185 36.44 -31.53 -33.55
C ILE A 185 35.16 -31.79 -32.76
N LYS A 186 34.91 -33.03 -32.36
CA LYS A 186 33.74 -33.41 -31.54
C LYS A 186 33.84 -32.83 -30.14
N TYR A 187 35.04 -32.83 -29.56
CA TYR A 187 35.26 -32.23 -28.24
C TYR A 187 35.08 -30.71 -28.26
N ARG A 188 35.62 -30.03 -29.28
CA ARG A 188 35.35 -28.60 -29.49
C ARG A 188 33.87 -28.31 -29.62
N GLN A 189 33.15 -29.07 -30.45
CA GLN A 189 31.69 -28.93 -30.61
C GLN A 189 30.95 -29.19 -29.30
N PHE A 190 31.37 -30.16 -28.50
CA PHE A 190 30.82 -30.42 -27.17
C PHE A 190 30.95 -29.18 -26.27
N VAL A 191 32.15 -28.59 -26.20
CA VAL A 191 32.39 -27.36 -25.42
C VAL A 191 31.52 -26.21 -25.94
N GLU A 192 31.42 -26.01 -27.25
CA GLU A 192 30.58 -24.98 -27.87
C GLU A 192 29.09 -25.17 -27.51
N ASN A 193 28.60 -26.40 -27.57
CA ASN A 193 27.23 -26.75 -27.19
C ASN A 193 26.98 -26.49 -25.69
N CYS A 194 27.93 -26.86 -24.83
CA CYS A 194 27.87 -26.56 -23.40
C CYS A 194 27.82 -25.04 -23.16
N SER A 195 28.63 -24.26 -23.88
CA SER A 195 28.60 -22.80 -23.81
C SER A 195 27.23 -22.23 -24.18
N GLN A 196 26.63 -22.69 -25.27
CA GLN A 196 25.30 -22.26 -25.70
C GLN A 196 24.23 -22.63 -24.67
N LEU A 197 24.27 -23.87 -24.16
CA LEU A 197 23.34 -24.35 -23.15
C LEU A 197 23.46 -23.56 -21.84
N LEU A 198 24.69 -23.27 -21.39
CA LEU A 198 24.96 -22.43 -20.22
C LEU A 198 24.36 -21.03 -20.40
N GLY A 199 24.58 -20.40 -21.55
CA GLY A 199 23.99 -19.10 -21.87
C GLY A 199 22.46 -19.13 -21.82
N HIS A 200 21.83 -20.13 -22.45
CA HIS A 200 20.39 -20.30 -22.44
C HIS A 200 19.83 -20.50 -21.03
N LYS A 201 20.47 -21.36 -20.22
CA LYS A 201 20.04 -21.62 -18.83
C LYS A 201 20.23 -20.40 -17.94
N ARG A 202 21.34 -19.67 -18.06
CA ARG A 202 21.58 -18.41 -17.34
C ARG A 202 20.50 -17.38 -17.66
N SER A 203 20.18 -17.17 -18.94
CA SER A 203 19.09 -16.26 -19.36
C SER A 203 17.74 -16.69 -18.79
N THR A 204 17.40 -17.98 -18.90
CA THR A 204 16.14 -18.54 -18.36
C THR A 204 16.03 -18.32 -16.85
N LEU A 205 17.12 -18.53 -16.11
CA LEU A 205 17.17 -18.32 -14.66
C LEU A 205 17.10 -16.84 -14.30
N SER A 206 17.76 -15.95 -15.05
CA SER A 206 17.68 -14.51 -14.85
C SER A 206 16.23 -14.02 -14.95
N VAL A 207 15.52 -14.40 -16.02
CA VAL A 207 14.11 -14.03 -16.20
C VAL A 207 13.23 -14.54 -15.04
N ARG A 208 13.50 -15.76 -14.57
CA ARG A 208 12.75 -16.34 -13.44
C ARG A 208 13.06 -15.59 -12.14
N LEU A 209 14.31 -15.20 -11.92
CA LEU A 209 14.76 -14.43 -10.77
C LEU A 209 14.14 -13.03 -10.77
N ASP A 210 14.14 -12.33 -11.91
CA ASP A 210 13.53 -11.00 -12.05
C ASP A 210 12.03 -11.05 -11.72
N ARG A 211 11.32 -12.07 -12.24
CA ARG A 211 9.90 -12.28 -11.93
C ARG A 211 9.68 -12.54 -10.44
N LEU A 212 10.53 -13.36 -9.82
CA LEU A 212 10.43 -13.66 -8.39
C LEU A 212 10.71 -12.40 -7.55
N GLN A 213 11.74 -11.64 -7.89
CA GLN A 213 12.10 -10.40 -7.22
C GLN A 213 10.99 -9.36 -7.33
N GLY A 214 10.37 -9.22 -8.50
CA GLY A 214 9.18 -8.37 -8.69
C GLY A 214 8.01 -8.81 -7.81
N GLY A 215 7.75 -10.12 -7.72
CA GLY A 215 6.73 -10.69 -6.84
C GLY A 215 6.99 -10.42 -5.35
N VAL A 216 8.23 -10.62 -4.90
CA VAL A 216 8.65 -10.34 -3.51
C VAL A 216 8.53 -8.85 -3.20
N SER A 217 8.89 -7.96 -4.12
CA SER A 217 8.71 -6.51 -3.96
C SER A 217 7.23 -6.15 -3.75
N LYS A 218 6.33 -6.71 -4.59
CA LYS A 218 4.89 -6.48 -4.47
C LYS A 218 4.29 -7.01 -3.16
N LEU A 219 4.77 -8.15 -2.68
CA LEU A 219 4.37 -8.67 -1.36
C LEU A 219 4.80 -7.75 -0.22
N ASN A 220 6.01 -7.19 -0.29
CA ASN A 220 6.48 -6.23 0.71
C ASN A 220 5.69 -4.92 0.67
N GLU A 221 5.40 -4.38 -0.52
CA GLU A 221 4.53 -3.21 -0.69
C GLU A 221 3.15 -3.44 -0.08
N ALA A 222 2.50 -4.56 -0.41
CA ALA A 222 1.19 -4.90 0.14
C ALA A 222 1.21 -5.07 1.67
N ARG A 223 2.27 -5.69 2.20
CA ARG A 223 2.46 -5.82 3.65
C ARG A 223 2.55 -4.46 4.34
N GLU A 224 3.30 -3.52 3.77
CA GLU A 224 3.41 -2.17 4.31
C GLU A 224 2.08 -1.39 4.25
N GLU A 225 1.35 -1.51 3.15
CA GLU A 225 0.02 -0.88 3.02
C GLU A 225 -0.97 -1.42 4.05
N VAL A 226 -1.02 -2.75 4.23
CA VAL A 226 -1.86 -3.39 5.26
C VAL A 226 -1.46 -2.92 6.65
N ALA A 227 -0.16 -2.83 6.97
CA ALA A 227 0.31 -2.33 8.25
C ALA A 227 -0.09 -0.86 8.48
N LYS A 228 0.03 0.00 7.46
CA LYS A 228 -0.44 1.40 7.51
C LYS A 228 -1.96 1.47 7.71
N MET A 229 -2.72 0.62 7.02
CA MET A 229 -4.18 0.57 7.13
C MET A 229 -4.63 0.11 8.52
N GLN A 230 -4.02 -0.93 9.07
CA GLN A 230 -4.28 -1.40 10.44
C GLN A 230 -4.00 -0.30 11.47
N LYS A 231 -2.87 0.42 11.34
CA LYS A 231 -2.56 1.54 12.24
C LYS A 231 -3.56 2.68 12.13
N LYS A 232 -4.03 3.02 10.92
CA LYS A 232 -5.07 4.03 10.69
C LYS A 232 -6.42 3.58 11.26
N ALA A 233 -6.81 2.32 11.04
CA ALA A 233 -8.04 1.75 11.57
C ALA A 233 -8.06 1.77 13.10
N GLY A 234 -6.95 1.41 13.75
CA GLY A 234 -6.81 1.48 15.21
C GLY A 234 -6.97 2.92 15.75
N LYS A 235 -6.40 3.93 15.08
CA LYS A 235 -6.59 5.34 15.45
C LYS A 235 -8.05 5.79 15.29
N LYS A 236 -8.69 5.44 14.17
CA LYS A 236 -10.10 5.79 13.92
C LYS A 236 -11.05 5.09 14.89
N SER A 237 -10.78 3.83 15.25
CA SER A 237 -11.56 3.06 16.23
C SER A 237 -11.52 3.73 17.62
N LYS A 238 -10.34 4.16 18.08
CA LYS A 238 -10.22 4.92 19.34
C LYS A 238 -10.97 6.25 19.30
N LEU A 239 -10.80 7.03 18.23
CA LEU A 239 -11.49 8.32 18.07
C LEU A 239 -13.02 8.13 18.01
N LEU A 240 -13.50 7.07 17.37
CA LEU A 240 -14.92 6.75 17.32
C LEU A 240 -15.46 6.41 18.71
N ALA A 241 -14.72 5.63 19.50
CA ALA A 241 -15.11 5.31 20.88
C ALA A 241 -15.16 6.56 21.77
N GLU A 242 -14.20 7.46 21.64
CA GLU A 242 -14.20 8.76 22.34
C GLU A 242 -15.44 9.59 21.95
N LYS A 243 -15.72 9.73 20.65
CA LYS A 243 -16.87 10.49 20.16
C LYS A 243 -18.21 9.84 20.52
N GLN A 244 -18.28 8.51 20.55
CA GLN A 244 -19.47 7.79 21.02
C GLN A 244 -19.68 8.04 22.51
N SER A 245 -18.63 7.98 23.33
CA SER A 245 -18.71 8.28 24.76
C SER A 245 -19.17 9.71 25.02
N GLU A 246 -18.62 10.70 24.31
CA GLU A 246 -19.06 12.10 24.39
C GLU A 246 -20.54 12.25 24.00
N ALA A 247 -20.99 11.55 22.94
CA ALA A 247 -22.39 11.58 22.50
C ALA A 247 -23.32 10.91 23.51
N ASP A 248 -22.93 9.78 24.09
CA ASP A 248 -23.70 9.06 25.10
C ASP A 248 -23.79 9.88 26.41
N GLU A 249 -22.72 10.57 26.82
CA GLU A 249 -22.75 11.52 27.94
C GLU A 249 -23.68 12.70 27.67
N ALA A 250 -23.64 13.28 26.46
CA ALA A 250 -24.54 14.37 26.08
C ALA A 250 -26.01 13.91 26.09
N LEU A 251 -26.31 12.72 25.56
CA LEU A 251 -27.65 12.14 25.60
C LEU A 251 -28.14 11.90 27.03
N LYS A 252 -27.25 11.44 27.91
CA LYS A 252 -27.57 11.25 29.33
C LYS A 252 -27.91 12.57 30.01
N ALA A 253 -27.10 13.62 29.79
CA ALA A 253 -27.36 14.96 30.33
C ALA A 253 -28.69 15.54 29.81
N ILE A 254 -29.01 15.34 28.52
CA ILE A 254 -30.30 15.74 27.95
C ILE A 254 -31.45 14.99 28.62
N THR A 255 -31.31 13.67 28.83
CA THR A 255 -32.33 12.83 29.46
C THR A 255 -32.57 13.24 30.93
N GLU A 256 -31.50 13.51 31.69
CA GLU A 256 -31.58 14.00 33.06
C GLU A 256 -32.25 15.38 33.12
N SER A 257 -31.88 16.30 32.22
CA SER A 257 -32.52 17.62 32.13
C SER A 257 -34.00 17.53 31.72
N MET A 258 -34.37 16.61 30.83
CA MET A 258 -35.76 16.38 30.43
C MET A 258 -36.60 15.79 31.56
N SER A 259 -36.05 14.84 32.33
CA SER A 259 -36.73 14.29 33.51
C SER A 259 -36.96 15.37 34.56
N GLY A 260 -35.93 16.18 34.88
CA GLY A 260 -36.07 17.27 35.82
C GLY A 260 -37.08 18.33 35.38
N ALA A 261 -37.15 18.63 34.08
CA ALA A 261 -38.16 19.53 33.51
C ALA A 261 -39.59 18.97 33.61
N GLU A 262 -39.79 17.67 33.38
CA GLU A 262 -41.11 17.05 33.51
C GLU A 262 -41.56 16.98 34.98
N ASP A 263 -40.65 16.70 35.92
CA ASP A 263 -40.93 16.74 37.36
C ASP A 263 -41.30 18.17 37.83
N GLN A 264 -40.59 19.19 37.34
CA GLN A 264 -40.93 20.59 37.60
C GLN A 264 -42.28 20.98 37.00
N LYS A 265 -42.62 20.48 35.81
CA LYS A 265 -43.91 20.73 35.18
C LYS A 265 -45.06 20.09 35.98
N LEU A 266 -44.90 18.83 36.39
CA LEU A 266 -45.90 18.12 37.20
C LEU A 266 -46.12 18.79 38.57
N SER A 267 -45.05 19.20 39.24
CA SER A 267 -45.15 19.93 40.51
C SER A 267 -45.80 21.32 40.35
N MET A 268 -45.53 22.02 39.25
CA MET A 268 -46.20 23.28 38.89
C MET A 268 -47.70 23.09 38.65
N GLU A 269 -48.11 22.04 37.93
CA GLU A 269 -49.53 21.73 37.71
C GLU A 269 -50.27 21.40 39.02
N GLN A 270 -49.65 20.61 39.90
CA GLN A 270 -50.19 20.31 41.23
C GLN A 270 -50.33 21.57 42.10
N LEU A 271 -49.31 22.43 42.10
CA LEU A 271 -49.34 23.69 42.85
C LEU A 271 -50.44 24.60 42.32
N LYS A 272 -50.56 24.75 41.00
CA LYS A 272 -51.62 25.54 40.36
C LYS A 272 -53.02 25.06 40.76
N ALA A 273 -53.25 23.75 40.75
CA ALA A 273 -54.53 23.16 41.18
C ALA A 273 -54.82 23.41 42.67
N ALA A 274 -53.80 23.41 43.53
CA ALA A 274 -53.95 23.72 44.95
C ALA A 274 -54.26 25.21 45.18
N THR A 275 -53.57 26.12 44.48
CA THR A 275 -53.82 27.57 44.56
C THR A 275 -55.22 27.94 44.09
N GLU A 276 -55.72 27.31 43.03
CA GLU A 276 -57.07 27.57 42.53
C GLU A 276 -58.15 27.20 43.56
N LYS A 277 -58.00 26.04 44.23
CA LYS A 277 -58.92 25.63 45.30
C LYS A 277 -58.92 26.61 46.46
N GLU A 278 -57.74 27.08 46.86
CA GLU A 278 -57.63 28.00 47.99
C GLU A 278 -58.17 29.40 47.65
N ASN A 279 -57.97 29.87 46.40
CA ASN A 279 -58.58 31.12 45.92
C ASN A 279 -60.12 31.07 45.98
N VAL A 280 -60.74 29.98 45.52
CA VAL A 280 -62.20 29.81 45.61
C VAL A 280 -62.68 29.89 47.07
N ARG A 281 -61.97 29.23 47.99
CA ARG A 281 -62.31 29.24 49.41
C ARG A 281 -62.20 30.64 50.03
N ILE A 282 -61.18 31.42 49.67
CA ILE A 282 -60.98 32.78 50.15
C ILE A 282 -62.13 33.68 49.66
N GLU A 283 -62.53 33.59 48.40
CA GLU A 283 -63.60 34.45 47.88
C GLU A 283 -64.97 34.12 48.43
N GLU A 284 -65.25 32.85 48.73
CA GLU A 284 -66.46 32.46 49.47
C GLU A 284 -66.49 33.06 50.89
N GLN A 285 -65.36 33.06 51.60
CA GLN A 285 -65.28 33.64 52.94
C GLN A 285 -65.40 35.16 52.90
N LYS A 286 -64.75 35.80 51.93
CA LYS A 286 -64.79 37.25 51.73
C LYS A 286 -66.21 37.73 51.41
N ALA A 287 -66.93 37.03 50.53
CA ALA A 287 -68.31 37.37 50.19
C ALA A 287 -69.24 37.38 51.42
N LYS A 288 -69.09 36.40 52.33
CA LYS A 288 -69.87 36.33 53.58
C LYS A 288 -69.56 37.50 54.53
N ILE A 289 -68.30 37.90 54.61
CA ILE A 289 -67.87 39.01 55.47
C ILE A 289 -68.38 40.35 54.91
N ASP A 290 -68.28 40.56 53.60
CA ASP A 290 -68.75 41.78 52.94
C ASP A 290 -70.26 41.97 53.06
N GLU A 291 -71.04 40.88 53.06
CA GLU A 291 -72.49 40.93 53.28
C GLU A 291 -72.85 41.39 54.70
N GLN A 292 -72.16 40.86 55.72
CA GLN A 292 -72.35 41.29 57.11
C GLN A 292 -71.92 42.75 57.35
N LEU A 293 -70.86 43.20 56.67
CA LEU A 293 -70.41 44.60 56.75
C LEU A 293 -71.42 45.57 56.14
N LYS A 294 -72.13 45.21 55.06
CA LYS A 294 -73.11 46.08 54.39
C LYS A 294 -74.28 46.49 55.29
N GLU A 295 -74.70 45.64 56.22
CA GLU A 295 -75.82 45.95 57.13
C GLU A 295 -75.39 46.93 58.23
N VAL A 296 -74.17 46.79 58.75
CA VAL A 296 -73.72 47.53 59.93
C VAL A 296 -73.03 48.84 59.56
N GLN A 297 -72.28 48.89 58.45
CA GLN A 297 -71.53 50.07 58.02
C GLN A 297 -72.38 51.35 57.85
N PRO A 298 -73.58 51.35 57.23
CA PRO A 298 -74.37 52.57 57.05
C PRO A 298 -74.83 53.18 58.39
N LEU A 299 -75.14 52.35 59.38
CA LEU A 299 -75.53 52.81 60.73
C LEU A 299 -74.35 53.48 61.45
N ILE A 300 -73.13 52.93 61.30
CA ILE A 300 -71.91 53.53 61.87
C ILE A 300 -71.59 54.86 61.17
N ASP A 301 -71.71 54.92 59.85
CA ASP A 301 -71.43 56.13 59.08
C ASP A 301 -72.45 57.25 59.38
N GLU A 302 -73.73 56.91 59.56
CA GLU A 302 -74.77 57.84 60.02
C GLU A 302 -74.47 58.37 61.43
N ALA A 303 -74.13 57.49 62.38
CA ALA A 303 -73.75 57.88 63.74
C ALA A 303 -72.51 58.80 63.74
N ARG A 304 -71.48 58.50 62.95
CA ARG A 304 -70.29 59.36 62.78
C ARG A 304 -70.65 60.73 62.23
N LYS A 305 -71.56 60.79 61.24
CA LYS A 305 -72.02 62.05 60.66
C LYS A 305 -72.78 62.89 61.69
N SER A 306 -73.64 62.27 62.49
CA SER A 306 -74.35 62.96 63.59
C SER A 306 -73.37 63.53 64.62
N VAL A 307 -72.35 62.77 65.05
CA VAL A 307 -71.29 63.28 65.96
C VAL A 307 -70.50 64.43 65.32
N SER A 308 -70.23 64.37 64.00
CA SER A 308 -69.54 65.45 63.29
C SER A 308 -70.34 66.77 63.25
N SER A 309 -71.68 66.71 63.36
CA SER A 309 -72.55 67.89 63.33
C SER A 309 -72.62 68.65 64.66
N ILE A 310 -72.11 68.07 65.76
CA ILE A 310 -72.10 68.71 67.08
C ILE A 310 -71.14 69.91 67.08
N LYS A 311 -71.67 71.09 67.38
CA LYS A 311 -70.92 72.35 67.47
C LYS A 311 -70.20 72.45 68.82
N SER A 312 -68.98 73.01 68.82
CA SER A 312 -68.18 73.21 70.04
C SER A 312 -68.87 74.09 71.07
N GLU A 313 -69.69 75.03 70.60
CA GLU A 313 -70.44 75.97 71.45
C GLU A 313 -71.46 75.21 72.32
N SER A 314 -72.19 74.24 71.76
CA SER A 314 -73.17 73.42 72.49
C SER A 314 -72.52 72.55 73.58
N LEU A 315 -71.31 72.04 73.36
CA LEU A 315 -70.54 71.33 74.39
C LEU A 315 -70.06 72.28 75.50
N SER A 316 -69.77 73.54 75.16
CA SER A 316 -69.39 74.57 76.13
C SER A 316 -70.55 75.02 77.02
N GLU A 317 -71.77 75.06 76.47
CA GLU A 317 -73.01 75.36 77.20
C GLU A 317 -73.29 74.30 78.27
N ILE A 318 -73.24 73.02 77.90
CA ILE A 318 -73.43 71.89 78.84
C ILE A 318 -72.42 71.94 80.00
N ARG A 319 -71.18 72.38 79.74
CA ARG A 319 -70.12 72.53 80.76
C ARG A 319 -70.40 73.67 81.76
N SER A 320 -71.16 74.68 81.36
CA SER A 320 -71.47 75.85 82.19
C SER A 320 -72.61 75.62 83.19
N LEU A 321 -73.37 74.53 83.04
CA LEU A 321 -74.48 74.18 83.92
C LEU A 321 -73.98 73.81 85.33
N ARG A 322 -74.67 74.32 86.36
CA ARG A 322 -74.36 74.05 87.77
C ARG A 322 -74.59 72.57 88.14
N ALA A 323 -75.56 71.93 87.50
CA ALA A 323 -75.85 70.49 87.59
C ALA A 323 -76.39 69.98 86.23
N PRO A 324 -76.08 68.74 85.82
CA PRO A 324 -76.54 68.19 84.55
C PRO A 324 -78.01 67.78 84.62
N PRO A 325 -78.83 68.10 83.59
CA PRO A 325 -80.13 67.47 83.39
C PRO A 325 -80.00 65.94 83.30
N GLU A 326 -81.01 65.19 83.76
CA GLU A 326 -80.93 63.73 83.90
C GLU A 326 -80.57 63.00 82.59
N ALA A 327 -81.19 63.37 81.46
CA ALA A 327 -80.91 62.76 80.16
C ALA A 327 -79.45 62.95 79.71
N VAL A 328 -78.89 64.15 79.90
CA VAL A 328 -77.50 64.46 79.53
C VAL A 328 -76.52 63.69 80.41
N ARG A 329 -76.83 63.55 81.71
CA ARG A 329 -76.02 62.78 82.65
C ARG A 329 -75.96 61.31 82.24
N ASP A 330 -77.07 60.72 81.84
CA ASP A 330 -77.16 59.31 81.48
C ASP A 330 -76.38 58.99 80.20
N ILE A 331 -76.54 59.82 79.15
CA ILE A 331 -75.81 59.65 77.89
C ILE A 331 -74.29 59.81 78.13
N LEU A 332 -73.87 60.86 78.85
CA LEU A 332 -72.46 61.07 79.16
C LEU A 332 -71.89 59.95 80.03
N GLN A 333 -72.70 59.37 80.91
CA GLN A 333 -72.30 58.21 81.69
C GLN A 333 -72.01 57.00 80.79
N ALA A 334 -72.87 56.70 79.81
CA ALA A 334 -72.64 55.62 78.85
C ALA A 334 -71.39 55.84 78.00
N VAL A 335 -71.18 57.07 77.50
CA VAL A 335 -70.02 57.45 76.68
C VAL A 335 -68.72 57.32 77.49
N LEU A 336 -68.70 57.81 78.73
CA LEU A 336 -67.53 57.68 79.61
C LEU A 336 -67.16 56.21 79.88
N LEU A 337 -68.16 55.35 80.12
CA LEU A 337 -67.93 53.92 80.30
C LEU A 337 -67.32 53.29 79.03
N PHE A 338 -67.81 53.62 77.83
CA PHE A 338 -67.21 53.13 76.59
C PHE A 338 -65.79 53.67 76.35
N MET A 339 -65.50 54.89 76.82
CA MET A 339 -64.17 55.51 76.78
C MET A 339 -63.24 55.03 77.92
N GLY A 340 -63.67 54.09 78.76
CA GLY A 340 -62.86 53.48 79.82
C GLY A 340 -62.73 54.30 81.10
N ILE A 341 -63.52 55.37 81.26
CA ILE A 341 -63.54 56.20 82.47
C ILE A 341 -64.67 55.72 83.38
N LEU A 342 -64.32 55.08 84.49
CA LEU A 342 -65.28 54.50 85.45
C LEU A 342 -65.85 55.52 86.44
N ASP A 343 -65.26 56.71 86.52
CA ASP A 343 -65.74 57.79 87.37
C ASP A 343 -66.95 58.47 86.70
N THR A 344 -68.12 58.28 87.31
CA THR A 344 -69.42 58.78 86.80
C THR A 344 -69.88 60.06 87.50
N SER A 345 -68.96 60.73 88.22
CA SER A 345 -69.21 62.03 88.83
C SER A 345 -69.36 63.14 87.78
N TRP A 346 -70.13 64.18 88.10
CA TRP A 346 -70.31 65.33 87.21
C TRP A 346 -68.99 66.06 86.93
N GLU A 347 -68.06 66.07 87.88
CA GLU A 347 -66.72 66.62 87.69
C GLU A 347 -65.93 65.84 86.63
N ALA A 348 -65.99 64.51 86.64
CA ALA A 348 -65.36 63.65 85.63
C ALA A 348 -65.98 63.85 84.23
N MET A 349 -67.31 63.97 84.14
CA MET A 349 -68.02 64.32 82.89
C MET A 349 -67.57 65.68 82.33
N ARG A 350 -67.49 66.71 83.18
CA ARG A 350 -66.99 68.05 82.78
C ARG A 350 -65.54 68.01 82.35
N LYS A 351 -64.70 67.26 83.06
CA LYS A 351 -63.28 67.10 82.71
C LYS A 351 -63.12 66.39 81.37
N PHE A 352 -63.93 65.36 81.10
CA PHE A 352 -63.93 64.67 79.81
C PHE A 352 -64.31 65.63 78.68
N LEU A 353 -65.45 66.32 78.78
CA LEU A 353 -65.89 67.32 77.80
C LEU A 353 -64.94 68.52 77.63
N SER A 354 -64.07 68.79 78.61
CA SER A 354 -63.10 69.89 78.57
C SER A 354 -61.84 69.62 77.73
N LYS A 355 -61.58 68.35 77.37
CA LYS A 355 -60.41 68.01 76.57
C LYS A 355 -60.57 68.55 75.14
N SER A 356 -59.56 69.27 74.64
CA SER A 356 -59.52 69.75 73.25
C SER A 356 -59.27 68.56 72.30
N GLY A 357 -60.33 67.87 71.86
CA GLY A 357 -60.24 66.69 70.98
C GLY A 357 -61.30 65.61 71.19
N VAL A 358 -62.20 65.76 72.17
CA VAL A 358 -63.24 64.75 72.51
C VAL A 358 -64.08 64.33 71.30
N LYS A 359 -64.39 65.27 70.40
CA LYS A 359 -65.17 64.99 69.19
C LYS A 359 -64.46 64.03 68.24
N GLU A 360 -63.15 64.21 68.05
CA GLU A 360 -62.34 63.33 67.20
C GLU A 360 -62.10 61.97 67.87
N GLU A 361 -61.95 61.95 69.19
CA GLU A 361 -61.81 60.72 70.00
C GLU A 361 -63.08 59.84 69.92
N ILE A 362 -64.27 60.46 69.88
CA ILE A 362 -65.54 59.73 69.69
C ILE A 362 -65.68 59.23 68.23
N MET A 363 -65.33 60.02 67.22
CA MET A 363 -65.46 59.60 65.81
C MET A 363 -64.51 58.45 65.45
N ASN A 364 -63.29 58.48 65.98
CA ASN A 364 -62.25 57.48 65.73
C ASN A 364 -62.23 56.35 66.77
N PHE A 365 -63.30 56.20 67.53
CA PHE A 365 -63.41 55.13 68.50
C PHE A 365 -63.36 53.75 67.82
N ASP A 366 -62.44 52.91 68.29
CA ASP A 366 -62.25 51.55 67.79
C ASP A 366 -63.16 50.58 68.56
N ALA A 367 -64.22 50.10 67.88
CA ALA A 367 -65.19 49.17 68.46
C ALA A 367 -64.55 47.85 68.95
N ASN A 368 -63.38 47.47 68.42
CA ASN A 368 -62.67 46.25 68.85
C ASN A 368 -62.03 46.39 70.24
N ARG A 369 -61.93 47.62 70.79
CA ARG A 369 -61.39 47.86 72.13
C ARG A 369 -62.42 47.67 73.23
N ILE A 370 -63.71 47.51 72.91
CA ILE A 370 -64.75 47.29 73.92
C ILE A 370 -64.60 45.88 74.49
N THR A 371 -64.28 45.79 75.79
CA THR A 371 -64.32 44.50 76.50
C THR A 371 -65.76 44.08 76.79
N ASN A 372 -66.00 42.77 76.83
CA ASN A 372 -67.34 42.20 77.03
C ASN A 372 -67.98 42.64 78.37
N GLU A 373 -67.16 43.00 79.37
CA GLU A 373 -67.63 43.57 80.64
C GLU A 373 -68.15 45.01 80.51
N ILE A 374 -67.46 45.88 79.76
CA ILE A 374 -67.89 47.26 79.49
C ILE A 374 -69.19 47.24 78.69
N HIS A 375 -69.25 46.40 77.65
CA HIS A 375 -70.46 46.23 76.84
C HIS A 375 -71.67 45.87 77.72
N LYS A 376 -71.56 44.85 78.58
CA LYS A 376 -72.64 44.45 79.50
C LYS A 376 -73.08 45.57 80.44
N LYS A 377 -72.13 46.33 81.00
CA LYS A 377 -72.44 47.46 81.91
C LYS A 377 -73.18 48.57 81.18
N VAL A 378 -72.78 48.91 79.96
CA VAL A 378 -73.48 49.94 79.17
C VAL A 378 -74.84 49.43 78.70
N THR A 379 -74.96 48.18 78.25
CA THR A 379 -76.27 47.60 77.89
C THR A 379 -77.23 47.60 79.08
N ALA A 380 -76.75 47.29 80.29
CA ALA A 380 -77.57 47.36 81.50
C ALA A 380 -78.02 48.80 81.81
N LEU A 381 -77.13 49.78 81.61
CA LEU A 381 -77.42 51.21 81.83
C LEU A 381 -78.44 51.76 80.82
N VAL A 382 -78.30 51.42 79.54
CA VAL A 382 -79.26 51.80 78.49
C VAL A 382 -80.63 51.17 78.76
N LYS A 383 -80.68 49.91 79.20
CA LYS A 383 -81.95 49.24 79.56
C LYS A 383 -82.63 49.84 80.80
N GLN A 384 -81.86 50.26 81.80
CA GLN A 384 -82.41 50.81 83.05
C GLN A 384 -82.95 52.24 82.86
N LYS A 385 -82.42 52.98 81.89
CA LYS A 385 -82.74 54.39 81.65
C LYS A 385 -83.10 54.65 80.19
N SER A 386 -83.98 53.82 79.63
CA SER A 386 -84.36 53.82 78.21
C SER A 386 -84.83 55.18 77.71
N ASN A 387 -85.58 55.91 78.53
CA ASN A 387 -86.14 57.22 78.17
C ASN A 387 -85.09 58.30 77.88
N SER A 388 -83.82 58.10 78.27
CA SER A 388 -82.71 59.03 78.04
C SER A 388 -81.94 58.74 76.73
N PHE A 389 -82.21 57.61 76.05
CA PHE A 389 -81.45 57.15 74.86
C PHE A 389 -82.31 56.97 73.60
N GLU A 390 -83.61 57.24 73.69
CA GLU A 390 -84.50 57.29 72.53
C GLU A 390 -84.59 58.73 72.01
N GLU A 391 -84.58 58.91 70.68
CA GLU A 391 -84.77 60.24 70.08
C GLU A 391 -86.18 60.76 70.42
N ALA A 392 -86.25 62.02 70.86
CA ALA A 392 -87.51 62.71 71.16
C ALA A 392 -88.17 63.24 69.89
#